data_AF-A0A378W1T3-F1
#
_entry.id   AF-A0A378W1T3-F1
#
_cell.length_a   1.000
_cell.length_b   1.000
_cell.length_c   1.000
_cell.angle_alpha   90.00
_cell.angle_beta   90.00
_cell.angle_gamma   90.00
#
_symmetry.space_group_name_H-M   'P 1'
#
loop_
_entity.id
_entity.type
_entity.pdbx_description
1 polymer ?
#
loop_
_entity_poly.entity_id
_entity_poly.type
_entity_poly.pdbx_seq_one_letter_code
_entity_poly.pdbx_strand_id
1 'polypeptide(L)'
;MLIREAGESYGWGLDYGNTALLWREGCIIRSAFLGNIRDAYEANPDLVFLGADPYFKNILENCLPAWRKVVAKAVECGIPMPCMASAITFLDGYTTERLPANLLQAQRDYFGAHTYERTDKPRGEFSIPTGRARAEIPLRQPTIFDSVAEMPSEPFGRHLFCRK
;
A
#
# COMPACT_ATOMS: atom_id res chain seq x y z
N MET A 1 1.61 -7.52 -5.96
CA MET A 1 1.58 -6.80 -4.66
C MET A 1 1.05 -7.68 -3.54
N LEU A 2 -0.26 -7.79 -3.26
CA LEU A 2 -0.74 -8.56 -2.09
C LEU A 2 -0.22 -10.01 -2.01
N ILE A 3 -0.32 -10.76 -3.12
CA ILE A 3 0.14 -12.15 -3.19
C ILE A 3 1.67 -12.24 -3.00
N ARG A 4 2.40 -11.22 -3.45
CA ARG A 4 3.85 -11.14 -3.26
C ARG A 4 4.20 -10.95 -1.79
N GLU A 5 3.60 -9.97 -1.13
CA GLU A 5 3.79 -9.73 0.31
C GLU A 5 3.49 -10.98 1.14
N ALA A 6 2.43 -11.72 0.80
CA ALA A 6 2.13 -13.00 1.44
C ALA A 6 3.21 -14.06 1.15
N GLY A 7 3.62 -14.21 -0.11
CA GLY A 7 4.67 -15.15 -0.50
C GLY A 7 6.00 -14.89 0.23
N GLU A 8 6.39 -13.63 0.39
CA GLU A 8 7.59 -13.22 1.12
C GLU A 8 7.44 -13.44 2.63
N SER A 9 6.31 -13.02 3.22
CA SER A 9 6.05 -13.13 4.66
C SER A 9 6.00 -14.59 5.14
N TYR A 10 5.50 -15.50 4.29
CA TYR A 10 5.34 -16.92 4.63
C TYR A 10 6.37 -17.84 3.98
N GLY A 11 7.28 -17.30 3.16
CA GLY A 11 8.34 -18.08 2.51
C GLY A 11 7.84 -19.12 1.51
N TRP A 12 6.75 -18.84 0.79
CA TRP A 12 6.08 -19.82 -0.08
C TRP A 12 6.71 -20.01 -1.47
N GLY A 13 7.66 -19.16 -1.88
CA GLY A 13 8.32 -19.28 -3.19
C GLY A 13 7.34 -19.30 -4.35
N LEU A 14 6.39 -18.36 -4.37
CA LEU A 14 5.28 -18.35 -5.31
C LEU A 14 5.72 -18.04 -6.75
N ASP A 15 5.17 -18.81 -7.70
CA ASP A 15 5.26 -18.53 -9.13
C ASP A 15 4.01 -17.77 -9.58
N TYR A 16 4.17 -16.47 -9.81
CA TYR A 16 3.06 -15.58 -10.19
C TYR A 16 2.52 -15.85 -11.60
N GLY A 17 3.38 -16.29 -12.53
CA GLY A 17 2.98 -16.61 -13.91
C GLY A 17 2.10 -17.86 -13.96
N ASN A 18 2.52 -18.93 -13.28
CA ASN A 18 1.74 -20.15 -13.15
C ASN A 18 0.45 -19.93 -12.33
N THR A 19 0.49 -19.08 -11.31
CA THR A 19 -0.73 -18.69 -10.57
C THR A 19 -1.75 -18.01 -11.49
N ALA A 20 -1.33 -17.09 -12.36
CA ALA A 20 -2.22 -16.45 -13.32
C ALA A 20 -2.81 -17.44 -14.34
N LEU A 21 -2.05 -18.45 -14.75
CA LEU A 21 -2.52 -19.53 -15.62
C LEU A 21 -3.62 -20.38 -14.98
N LEU A 22 -3.51 -20.71 -13.70
CA LEU A 22 -4.53 -21.48 -12.98
C LEU A 22 -5.90 -20.79 -12.98
N TRP A 23 -5.93 -19.45 -13.00
CA TRP A 23 -7.19 -18.69 -13.05
C TRP A 23 -7.79 -18.56 -14.45
N ARG A 24 -7.07 -18.97 -15.49
CA ARG A 24 -7.55 -18.87 -16.87
C ARG A 24 -8.67 -19.87 -17.16
N GLU A 25 -8.66 -21.03 -16.52
CA GLU A 25 -9.62 -22.11 -16.77
C GLU A 25 -10.43 -22.42 -15.52
N GLY A 26 -11.73 -22.72 -15.71
CA GLY A 26 -12.65 -23.10 -14.62
C GLY A 26 -13.05 -21.99 -13.64
N CYS A 27 -12.25 -20.95 -13.48
CA CYS A 27 -12.54 -19.82 -12.58
C CYS A 27 -13.59 -18.84 -13.16
N ILE A 28 -14.30 -18.12 -12.28
CA ILE A 28 -15.30 -17.10 -12.68
C ILE A 28 -14.64 -15.89 -13.35
N ILE A 29 -13.44 -15.53 -12.94
CA ILE A 29 -12.68 -14.37 -13.44
C ILE A 29 -11.90 -14.64 -14.74
N ARG A 30 -12.14 -15.79 -15.38
CA ARG A 30 -11.43 -16.20 -16.61
C ARG A 30 -11.56 -15.14 -17.69
N SER A 31 -10.45 -14.81 -18.34
CA SER A 31 -10.41 -13.82 -19.42
C SER A 31 -9.11 -13.93 -20.22
N ALA A 32 -9.12 -13.42 -21.46
CA ALA A 32 -7.89 -13.28 -22.25
C ALA A 32 -6.86 -12.37 -21.55
N PHE A 33 -7.32 -11.45 -20.70
CA PHE A 33 -6.48 -10.56 -19.90
C PHE A 33 -5.49 -11.32 -19.01
N LEU A 34 -5.88 -12.47 -18.44
CA LEU A 34 -5.00 -13.30 -17.61
C LEU A 34 -3.81 -13.88 -18.39
N GLY A 35 -3.94 -14.09 -19.70
CA GLY A 35 -2.83 -14.49 -20.56
C GLY A 35 -1.74 -13.42 -20.61
N ASN A 36 -2.12 -12.15 -20.74
CA ASN A 36 -1.17 -11.04 -20.72
C ASN A 36 -0.46 -10.90 -19.36
N ILE A 37 -1.15 -11.23 -18.26
CA ILE A 37 -0.53 -11.24 -16.92
C ILE A 37 0.54 -12.32 -16.84
N ARG A 38 0.25 -13.54 -17.33
CA ARG A 38 1.25 -14.61 -17.43
C ARG A 38 2.45 -14.13 -18.23
N ASP A 39 2.23 -13.59 -19.43
CA ASP A 39 3.31 -13.19 -20.33
C ASP A 39 4.22 -12.13 -19.70
N ALA A 40 3.64 -11.19 -18.94
CA ALA A 40 4.41 -10.20 -18.17
C ALA A 40 5.29 -10.83 -17.08
N TYR A 41 4.78 -11.83 -16.36
CA TYR A 41 5.55 -12.55 -15.34
C TYR A 41 6.54 -13.57 -15.91
N GLU A 42 6.28 -14.09 -17.12
CA GLU A 42 7.24 -14.92 -17.85
C GLU A 42 8.43 -14.08 -18.35
N ALA A 43 8.17 -12.85 -18.81
CA ALA A 43 9.20 -11.91 -19.21
C ALA A 43 10.00 -11.36 -17.99
N ASN A 44 9.33 -11.13 -16.86
CA ASN A 44 9.96 -10.66 -15.63
C ASN A 44 9.31 -11.29 -14.38
N PRO A 45 9.86 -12.40 -13.86
CA PRO A 45 9.34 -13.05 -12.66
C PRO A 45 9.34 -12.14 -11.42
N ASP A 46 10.29 -11.20 -11.35
CA ASP A 46 10.47 -10.29 -10.23
C ASP A 46 9.62 -9.01 -10.33
N LEU A 47 8.68 -8.92 -11.28
CA LEU A 47 7.79 -7.78 -11.49
C LEU A 47 6.94 -7.41 -10.25
N VAL A 48 7.30 -6.33 -9.56
CA VAL A 48 6.62 -5.85 -8.34
C VAL A 48 5.21 -5.31 -8.65
N PHE A 49 5.13 -4.47 -9.68
CA PHE A 49 3.91 -3.78 -10.09
C PHE A 49 3.58 -4.13 -11.54
N LEU A 50 2.42 -4.73 -11.75
CA LEU A 50 1.99 -5.16 -13.07
C LEU A 50 1.89 -4.00 -14.06
N GLY A 51 1.53 -2.79 -13.61
CA GLY A 51 1.47 -1.61 -14.47
C GLY A 51 2.83 -1.08 -14.93
N ALA A 52 3.95 -1.64 -14.44
CA ALA A 52 5.30 -1.30 -14.92
C ALA A 52 5.73 -2.15 -16.13
N ASP A 53 5.05 -3.26 -16.40
CA ASP A 53 5.29 -4.06 -17.61
C ASP A 53 4.91 -3.23 -18.87
N PRO A 54 5.68 -3.32 -19.98
CA PRO A 54 5.45 -2.51 -21.17
C PRO A 54 4.03 -2.59 -21.76
N TYR A 55 3.42 -3.77 -21.76
CA TYR A 55 2.07 -3.95 -22.32
C TYR A 55 1.04 -3.21 -21.47
N PHE A 56 1.05 -3.43 -20.16
CA PHE A 56 0.10 -2.79 -19.23
C PHE A 56 0.35 -1.29 -19.11
N LYS A 57 1.62 -0.87 -19.07
CA LYS A 57 2.00 0.54 -19.03
C LYS A 57 1.44 1.30 -20.23
N ASN A 58 1.59 0.77 -21.44
CA ASN A 58 1.05 1.38 -22.64
C ASN A 58 -0.48 1.49 -22.60
N ILE A 59 -1.19 0.48 -22.10
CA ILE A 59 -2.65 0.55 -21.91
C ILE A 59 -3.01 1.69 -20.94
N LEU A 60 -2.32 1.75 -19.80
CA LEU A 60 -2.56 2.79 -18.80
C LEU A 60 -2.35 4.19 -19.39
N GLU A 61 -1.21 4.43 -20.04
CA GLU A 61 -0.89 5.73 -20.65
C GLU A 61 -1.92 6.17 -21.68
N ASN A 62 -2.41 5.25 -22.52
CA ASN A 62 -3.42 5.53 -23.53
C ASN A 62 -4.82 5.76 -22.94
N CYS A 63 -5.20 5.03 -21.90
CA CYS A 63 -6.53 5.12 -21.31
C CYS A 63 -6.67 6.21 -20.24
N LEU A 64 -5.58 6.61 -19.59
CA LEU A 64 -5.60 7.51 -18.42
C LEU A 64 -6.31 8.86 -18.69
N PRO A 65 -6.10 9.55 -19.83
CA PRO A 65 -6.80 10.80 -20.09
C PRO A 65 -8.33 10.65 -20.17
N ALA A 66 -8.82 9.59 -20.82
CA ALA A 66 -10.25 9.31 -20.92
C ALA A 66 -10.83 8.88 -19.57
N TRP A 67 -10.10 8.02 -18.85
CA TRP A 67 -10.51 7.53 -17.54
C TRP A 67 -10.70 8.68 -16.54
N ARG A 68 -9.79 9.66 -16.52
CA ARG A 68 -9.94 10.88 -15.69
C ARG A 68 -11.19 11.68 -16.02
N LYS A 69 -11.50 11.87 -17.31
CA LYS A 69 -12.71 12.60 -17.74
C LYS A 69 -13.98 11.90 -17.26
N VAL A 70 -14.03 10.57 -17.37
CA VAL A 70 -15.18 9.77 -16.91
C VAL A 70 -15.37 9.90 -15.41
N VAL A 71 -14.30 9.74 -14.62
CA VAL A 71 -14.39 9.83 -13.15
C VAL A 71 -14.77 11.25 -12.70
N ALA A 72 -14.17 12.29 -13.29
CA ALA A 72 -14.54 13.67 -12.99
C ALA A 72 -16.02 13.93 -13.28
N LYS A 73 -16.49 13.49 -14.47
CA LYS A 73 -17.89 13.70 -14.85
C LYS A 73 -18.87 12.95 -13.96
N ALA A 74 -18.51 11.73 -13.56
CA ALA A 74 -19.33 10.95 -12.63
C ALA A 74 -19.51 11.66 -11.30
N VAL A 75 -18.43 12.24 -10.75
CA VAL A 75 -18.49 13.02 -9.50
C VAL A 75 -19.36 14.28 -9.67
N GLU A 76 -19.18 15.04 -10.76
CA GLU A 76 -20.02 16.21 -11.06
C GLU A 76 -21.51 15.87 -11.16
N CYS A 77 -21.83 14.72 -11.75
CA CYS A 77 -23.20 14.25 -11.93
C CYS A 77 -23.77 13.52 -10.69
N GLY A 78 -22.99 13.35 -9.62
CA GLY A 78 -23.41 12.61 -8.44
C GLY A 78 -23.56 11.09 -8.66
N ILE A 79 -22.88 10.53 -9.67
CA ILE A 79 -22.87 9.09 -9.96
C ILE A 79 -21.74 8.42 -9.17
N PRO A 80 -22.04 7.47 -8.27
CA PRO A 80 -21.03 6.79 -7.48
C PRO A 80 -20.20 5.82 -8.35
N MET A 81 -18.88 6.03 -8.41
CA MET A 81 -17.93 5.16 -9.11
C MET A 81 -16.73 4.76 -8.23
N PRO A 82 -16.95 4.07 -7.09
CA PRO A 82 -15.93 3.85 -6.08
C PRO A 82 -14.70 3.09 -6.61
N CYS A 83 -14.89 2.04 -7.39
CA CYS A 83 -13.78 1.24 -7.93
C CYS A 83 -12.91 2.04 -8.91
N MET A 84 -13.54 2.83 -9.80
CA MET A 84 -12.83 3.61 -10.81
C MET A 84 -12.09 4.80 -10.19
N ALA A 85 -12.72 5.48 -9.23
CA ALA A 85 -12.08 6.56 -8.49
C ALA A 85 -10.91 6.04 -7.65
N SER A 86 -11.12 4.98 -6.87
CA SER A 86 -10.09 4.37 -6.02
C SER A 86 -8.89 3.89 -6.85
N ALA A 87 -9.11 3.27 -8.01
CA ALA A 87 -8.03 2.76 -8.84
C ALA A 87 -7.17 3.89 -9.46
N ILE A 88 -7.77 5.00 -9.92
CA ILE A 88 -6.99 6.19 -10.33
C ILE A 88 -6.21 6.76 -9.15
N THR A 89 -6.86 6.94 -8.00
CA THR A 89 -6.18 7.52 -6.83
C THR A 89 -5.03 6.64 -6.36
N PHE A 90 -5.17 5.31 -6.42
CA PHE A 90 -4.09 4.37 -6.16
C PHE A 90 -2.95 4.53 -7.18
N LEU A 91 -3.25 4.58 -8.48
CA LEU A 91 -2.24 4.73 -9.52
C LEU A 91 -1.46 6.05 -9.41
N ASP A 92 -2.16 7.16 -9.16
CA ASP A 92 -1.56 8.47 -8.92
C ASP A 92 -0.69 8.43 -7.66
N GLY A 93 -1.20 7.82 -6.60
CA GLY A 93 -0.46 7.61 -5.35
C GLY A 93 0.82 6.79 -5.56
N TYR A 94 0.73 5.70 -6.31
CA TYR A 94 1.82 4.77 -6.55
C TYR A 94 2.92 5.35 -7.46
N THR A 95 2.55 6.19 -8.43
CA THR A 95 3.51 6.79 -9.38
C THR A 95 4.05 8.14 -8.93
N THR A 96 3.57 8.69 -7.80
CA THR A 96 4.05 9.95 -7.24
C THR A 96 5.20 9.71 -6.25
N GLU A 97 6.37 10.27 -6.53
CA GLU A 97 7.55 10.17 -5.67
C GLU A 97 7.34 10.78 -4.27
N ARG A 98 6.65 11.92 -4.20
CA ARG A 98 6.42 12.67 -2.96
C ARG A 98 4.93 12.81 -2.64
N LEU A 99 4.45 11.96 -1.75
CA LEU A 99 3.09 12.01 -1.23
C LEU A 99 2.97 12.94 -0.02
N PRO A 100 1.76 13.46 0.29
CA PRO A 100 1.51 14.29 1.47
C PRO A 100 1.62 13.54 2.81
N ALA A 101 2.22 12.33 2.83
CA ALA A 101 2.48 11.57 4.05
C ALA A 101 3.46 12.28 5.00
N ASN A 102 4.26 13.24 4.51
CA ASN A 102 5.08 14.11 5.35
C ASN A 102 4.24 14.95 6.32
N LEU A 103 3.07 15.45 5.90
CA LEU A 103 2.16 16.17 6.78
C LEU A 103 1.58 15.24 7.85
N LEU A 104 1.24 14.00 7.48
CA LEU A 104 0.77 12.98 8.42
C LEU A 104 1.84 12.68 9.49
N GLN A 105 3.11 12.53 9.08
CA GLN A 105 4.22 12.35 10.03
C GLN A 105 4.39 13.56 10.95
N ALA A 106 4.31 14.79 10.41
CA ALA A 106 4.35 16.01 11.21
C ALA A 106 3.19 16.09 12.22
N GLN A 107 1.98 15.69 11.84
CA GLN A 107 0.82 15.62 12.74
C GLN A 107 1.07 14.61 13.86
N ARG A 108 1.50 13.38 13.53
CA ARG A 108 1.81 12.33 14.51
C ARG A 108 2.85 12.78 15.52
N ASP A 109 3.92 13.39 15.05
CA ASP A 109 4.93 13.93 15.94
C ASP A 109 4.39 15.08 16.80
N TYR A 110 3.58 15.97 16.20
CA TYR A 110 2.91 17.03 16.92
C TYR A 110 2.00 16.49 18.04
N PHE A 111 1.00 15.65 17.80
CA PHE A 111 0.12 15.25 18.92
C PHE A 111 0.69 14.13 19.82
N GLY A 112 1.68 13.37 19.35
CA GLY A 112 2.07 12.10 20.00
C GLY A 112 3.57 11.83 20.11
N ALA A 113 4.45 12.80 19.81
CA ALA A 113 5.91 12.65 19.89
C ALA A 113 6.43 11.38 19.16
N HIS A 114 5.78 11.03 18.04
CA HIS A 114 6.05 9.83 17.27
C HIS A 114 7.34 9.87 16.44
N THR A 115 8.04 11.01 16.40
CA THR A 115 9.22 11.29 15.58
C THR A 115 8.98 11.10 14.09
N TYR A 116 9.93 11.54 13.25
CA TYR A 116 9.87 11.34 11.80
C TYR A 116 11.27 11.38 11.17
N GLU A 117 11.42 10.77 10.00
CA GLU A 117 12.66 10.84 9.20
C GLU A 117 12.62 12.02 8.24
N ARG A 118 13.79 12.63 7.97
CA ARG A 118 13.94 13.71 6.99
C ARG A 118 14.62 13.21 5.72
N THR A 119 14.27 13.79 4.58
CA THR A 119 14.84 13.41 3.28
C THR A 119 16.28 13.89 3.07
N ASP A 120 16.74 14.87 3.85
CA ASP A 120 18.12 15.38 3.80
C ASP A 120 19.06 14.67 4.78
N LYS A 121 18.58 13.63 5.49
CA LYS A 121 19.35 12.83 6.43
C LYS A 121 19.39 11.36 6.02
N PRO A 122 20.39 10.60 6.49
CA PRO A 122 20.41 9.14 6.31
C PRO A 122 19.14 8.47 6.83
N ARG A 123 18.71 7.42 6.12
CA ARG A 123 17.56 6.58 6.51
C ARG A 123 17.79 6.04 7.93
N GLY A 124 16.76 6.10 8.76
CA GLY A 124 16.82 5.66 10.16
C GLY A 124 17.26 6.73 11.17
N GLU A 125 17.65 7.93 10.72
CA GLU A 125 17.84 9.08 11.61
C GLU A 125 16.52 9.83 11.86
N PHE A 126 16.06 9.79 13.11
CA PHE A 126 14.81 10.45 13.51
C PHE A 126 15.04 11.87 14.00
N SER A 127 14.13 12.76 13.60
CA SER A 127 14.10 14.17 13.99
C SER A 127 12.97 14.43 14.97
N ILE A 128 13.23 15.36 15.89
CA ILE A 128 12.25 15.96 16.81
C ILE A 128 12.31 17.47 16.54
N PRO A 129 11.18 18.20 16.42
CA PRO A 129 11.19 19.63 16.17
C PRO A 129 11.89 20.39 17.30
N THR A 130 13.01 21.03 16.99
CA THR A 130 13.62 22.07 17.83
C THR A 130 12.71 23.30 17.81
N GLY A 131 11.83 23.41 18.79
CA GLY A 131 10.85 24.50 18.87
C GLY A 131 9.66 24.21 19.79
N ARG A 132 9.43 22.95 20.14
CA ARG A 132 8.63 22.65 21.33
C ARG A 132 9.45 23.02 22.56
N ALA A 133 9.03 24.08 23.24
CA ALA A 133 9.11 24.08 24.69
C ALA A 133 8.65 22.69 25.15
N ARG A 134 9.38 22.09 26.08
CA ARG A 134 8.92 20.93 26.85
C ARG A 134 7.62 21.34 27.56
N ALA A 135 6.50 21.40 26.84
CA ALA A 135 5.21 21.23 27.46
C ALA A 135 5.31 19.81 28.01
N GLU A 136 5.37 19.73 29.33
CA GLU A 136 5.44 18.52 30.12
C GLU A 136 4.23 17.64 29.79
N ILE A 137 4.29 16.95 28.65
CA ILE A 137 3.51 15.75 28.43
C ILE A 137 4.27 14.70 29.23
N PRO A 138 3.71 14.18 30.34
CA PRO A 138 4.40 13.20 31.15
C PRO A 138 4.85 12.06 30.25
N LEU A 139 6.15 11.76 30.26
CA LEU A 139 6.66 10.56 29.63
C LEU A 139 5.95 9.38 30.30
N ARG A 140 5.16 8.65 29.50
CA ARG A 140 4.25 7.56 29.88
C ARG A 140 3.02 7.98 30.69
N GLN A 141 1.89 8.10 30.00
CA GLN A 141 0.71 7.41 30.51
C GLN A 141 0.82 5.95 30.04
N PRO A 142 0.68 4.94 30.92
CA PRO A 142 0.56 3.57 30.48
C PRO A 142 -0.63 3.50 29.53
N THR A 143 -0.38 3.00 28.34
CA THR A 143 -1.48 2.78 27.39
C THR A 143 -2.33 1.64 27.92
N ILE A 144 -3.61 1.58 27.52
CA ILE A 144 -4.50 0.45 27.85
C ILE A 144 -3.92 -0.92 27.44
N PHE A 145 -2.86 -0.94 26.61
CA PHE A 145 -2.12 -2.14 26.21
C PHE A 145 -1.10 -2.62 27.25
N ASP A 146 -0.67 -1.77 28.19
CA ASP A 146 0.30 -2.15 29.22
C ASP A 146 -0.33 -3.02 30.33
N SER A 147 -1.66 -3.08 30.45
CA SER A 147 -2.36 -3.97 31.40
C SER A 147 -2.68 -5.36 30.86
N VAL A 148 -2.39 -5.64 29.58
CA VAL A 148 -2.68 -6.94 28.94
C VAL A 148 -1.46 -7.89 28.99
N ALA A 149 -0.32 -7.42 29.51
CA ALA A 149 0.92 -8.19 29.58
C ALA A 149 0.96 -9.24 30.72
N GLU A 150 -0.05 -9.32 31.58
CA GLU A 150 -0.13 -10.28 32.70
C GLU A 150 -1.35 -11.21 32.61
N MET A 151 -1.71 -11.68 31.41
CA MET A 151 -2.64 -12.80 31.26
C MET A 151 -1.91 -14.07 30.80
N PRO A 152 -2.09 -15.21 31.49
CA PRO A 152 -1.46 -16.47 31.11
C PRO A 152 -1.91 -16.91 29.70
N SER A 153 -0.99 -17.52 28.97
CA SER A 153 -1.13 -17.90 27.56
C SER A 153 -2.24 -18.93 27.33
N GLU A 154 -3.34 -18.49 26.75
CA GLU A 154 -4.32 -19.33 26.05
C GLU A 154 -3.97 -19.37 24.54
N PRO A 155 -4.10 -20.52 23.84
CA PRO A 155 -3.54 -20.70 22.51
C PRO A 155 -4.55 -20.35 21.42
N PHE A 156 -4.81 -19.08 21.12
CA PHE A 156 -5.59 -18.73 19.91
C PHE A 156 -5.19 -17.37 19.28
N GLY A 157 -4.81 -17.44 17.99
CA GLY A 157 -4.98 -16.34 17.02
C GLY A 157 -3.97 -15.18 17.04
N ARG A 158 -2.81 -15.33 16.37
CA ARG A 158 -1.94 -14.20 16.01
C ARG A 158 -2.30 -13.66 14.63
N HIS A 159 -3.10 -12.60 14.55
CA HIS A 159 -3.11 -11.70 13.40
C HIS A 159 -3.29 -10.25 13.85
N LEU A 160 -2.61 -9.37 13.11
CA LEU A 160 -2.54 -7.91 13.21
C LEU A 160 -1.67 -7.34 14.33
N PHE A 161 -0.39 -7.16 14.03
CA PHE A 161 0.29 -5.91 14.39
C PHE A 161 1.19 -5.45 13.24
N CYS A 162 0.91 -4.23 12.79
CA CYS A 162 1.70 -3.44 11.85
C CYS A 162 3.14 -3.32 12.40
N ARG A 163 4.12 -3.93 11.72
CA ARG A 163 5.54 -3.77 12.07
C ARG A 163 6.02 -2.40 11.58
N LYS A 164 6.87 -1.78 12.43
CA LYS A 164 7.70 -0.61 12.10
C LYS A 164 8.69 -0.94 10.99
#